data_AF-A0A6L9H883-F1
#
_entry.id   AF-A0A6L9H883-F1
#
_cell.length_a   1.000
_cell.length_b   1.000
_cell.length_c   1.000
_cell.angle_alpha   90.00
_cell.angle_beta   90.00
_cell.angle_gamma   90.00
#
_symmetry.space_group_name_H-M   'P 1'
#
loop_
_entity.id
_entity.type
_entity.pdbx_description
1 polymer ?
#
loop_
_entity_poly.entity_id
_entity_poly.type
_entity_poly.pdbx_seq_one_letter_code
_entity_poly.pdbx_strand_id
1 'polypeptide(L)'
;MFLIPFYIFLHEKRLKEYDENQEKLDVLQEEYREIMKRLDTLQREGKISSYTRVTILEMSGKVLEHLAKDYQNVREGVKAVMGGRILEYEAKTILKEGLEKGLEKGLEKGRLEQARETAVALGKMGMNEDMIAQAVNVSVSLIKQWLARV
;
A
#
# COMPACT_ATOMS: atom_id res chain seq x y z
N MET A 1 -0.75 0.39 -12.16
CA MET A 1 -0.35 1.43 -11.19
C MET A 1 1.12 1.38 -10.80
N PHE A 2 1.78 0.21 -10.79
CA PHE A 2 3.22 0.07 -10.47
C PHE A 2 4.22 0.68 -11.48
N LEU A 3 3.75 1.20 -12.62
CA LEU A 3 4.62 1.72 -13.67
C LEU A 3 4.95 3.21 -13.54
N ILE A 4 4.32 3.96 -12.63
CA ILE A 4 4.57 5.41 -12.48
C ILE A 4 6.05 5.72 -12.18
N PRO A 5 6.71 5.03 -11.24
CA PRO A 5 8.15 5.24 -11.03
C PRO A 5 8.98 4.90 -12.28
N PHE A 6 8.50 3.99 -13.12
CA PHE A 6 9.18 3.58 -14.35
C PHE A 6 8.88 4.47 -15.55
N TYR A 7 7.80 5.25 -15.50
CA TYR A 7 7.44 6.17 -16.58
C TYR A 7 8.50 7.25 -16.78
N ILE A 8 9.22 7.59 -15.71
CA ILE A 8 10.35 8.53 -15.70
C ILE A 8 11.47 8.10 -16.67
N PHE A 9 11.67 6.79 -16.88
CA PHE A 9 12.67 6.30 -17.83
C PHE A 9 12.37 6.70 -19.29
N LEU A 10 11.10 6.98 -19.63
CA LEU A 10 10.75 7.48 -20.97
C LEU A 10 11.39 8.85 -21.26
N HIS A 11 11.69 9.61 -20.21
CA HIS A 11 12.26 10.94 -20.28
C HIS A 11 13.79 10.93 -20.20
N GLU A 12 14.43 9.79 -19.91
CA GLU A 12 15.87 9.66 -19.67
C GLU A 12 16.70 10.27 -20.81
N LYS A 13 16.36 9.96 -22.06
CA LYS A 13 17.08 10.46 -23.25
C LYS A 13 16.92 11.97 -23.46
N ARG A 14 15.90 12.58 -22.88
CA ARG A 14 15.53 14.00 -23.05
C ARG A 14 15.89 14.85 -21.83
N LEU A 15 16.47 14.27 -20.78
CA LEU A 15 16.81 15.00 -19.54
C LEU A 15 17.67 16.23 -19.80
N LYS A 16 18.67 16.12 -20.69
CA LYS A 16 19.49 17.27 -21.10
C LYS A 16 18.65 18.41 -21.69
N GLU A 17 17.67 18.09 -22.54
CA GLU A 17 16.81 19.10 -23.15
C GLU A 17 15.92 19.79 -22.13
N TYR A 18 15.45 19.06 -21.12
CA TYR A 18 14.67 19.64 -20.02
C TYR A 18 15.55 20.52 -19.13
N ASP A 19 16.80 20.12 -18.89
CA ASP A 19 17.72 20.87 -18.03
C ASP A 19 18.14 22.22 -18.63
N GLU A 20 18.29 22.27 -19.95
CA GLU A 20 18.75 23.46 -20.68
C GLU A 20 17.59 24.37 -21.17
N ASN A 21 16.33 23.92 -21.10
CA ASN A 21 15.18 24.65 -21.63
C ASN A 21 13.99 24.68 -20.65
N GLN A 22 13.67 25.86 -20.13
CA GLN A 22 12.60 26.06 -19.15
C GLN A 22 11.21 25.65 -19.67
N GLU A 23 10.84 26.00 -20.90
CA GLU A 23 9.52 25.63 -21.45
C GLU A 23 9.35 24.11 -21.51
N LYS A 24 10.41 23.38 -21.88
CA LYS A 24 10.38 21.91 -21.89
C LYS A 24 10.35 21.35 -20.46
N LEU A 25 11.06 21.97 -19.52
CA LEU A 25 10.99 21.60 -18.10
C LEU A 25 9.59 21.77 -17.53
N ASP A 26 8.89 22.85 -17.90
CA ASP A 26 7.51 23.11 -17.47
C ASP A 26 6.55 22.01 -17.94
N VAL A 27 6.72 21.50 -19.16
CA VAL A 27 5.94 20.35 -19.68
C VAL A 27 6.17 19.12 -18.81
N LEU A 28 7.44 18.78 -18.50
CA LEU A 28 7.75 17.66 -17.62
C LEU A 28 7.12 17.86 -16.24
N GLN A 29 7.20 19.06 -15.67
CA GLN A 29 6.60 19.39 -14.38
C GLN A 29 5.07 19.23 -14.38
N GLU A 30 4.38 19.58 -15.47
CA GLU A 30 2.93 19.40 -15.56
C GLU A 30 2.54 17.92 -15.65
N GLU A 31 3.30 17.09 -16.37
CA GLU A 31 3.08 15.64 -16.37
C GLU A 31 3.17 15.06 -14.94
N TYR A 32 4.16 15.49 -14.14
CA TYR A 32 4.24 15.08 -12.73
C TYR A 32 3.05 15.60 -11.90
N ARG A 33 2.54 16.82 -12.18
CA ARG A 33 1.31 17.31 -11.53
C ARG A 33 0.11 16.45 -11.86
N GLU A 34 -0.05 16.03 -13.11
CA GLU A 34 -1.15 15.15 -13.53
C GLU A 34 -1.06 13.79 -12.85
N ILE A 35 0.14 13.20 -12.79
CA ILE A 35 0.38 11.95 -12.07
C ILE A 35 -0.05 12.06 -10.61
N MET A 36 0.35 13.14 -9.92
CA MET A 36 -0.08 13.38 -8.53
C MET A 36 -1.59 13.53 -8.40
N LYS A 37 -2.24 14.35 -9.24
CA LYS A 37 -3.70 14.55 -9.24
C LYS A 37 -4.45 13.22 -9.42
N ARG A 38 -3.91 12.35 -10.28
CA ARG A 38 -4.48 11.01 -10.52
C ARG A 38 -4.32 10.11 -9.30
N LEU A 39 -3.15 10.09 -8.67
CA LEU A 39 -2.92 9.35 -7.43
C LEU A 39 -3.83 9.83 -6.29
N ASP A 40 -4.09 11.12 -6.19
CA ASP A 40 -5.02 11.66 -5.20
C ASP A 40 -6.46 11.23 -5.42
N THR A 41 -6.87 11.22 -6.69
CA THR A 41 -8.21 10.76 -7.07
C THR A 41 -8.37 9.29 -6.72
N LEU A 42 -7.37 8.46 -7.03
CA LEU A 42 -7.37 7.04 -6.66
C LEU A 42 -7.41 6.83 -5.14
N GLN A 43 -6.69 7.64 -4.36
CA GLN A 43 -6.74 7.56 -2.89
C GLN A 43 -8.10 7.99 -2.36
N ARG A 44 -8.66 9.11 -2.84
CA ARG A 44 -9.98 9.60 -2.43
C ARG A 44 -11.10 8.61 -2.76
N GLU A 45 -10.98 7.91 -3.87
CA GLU A 45 -11.90 6.83 -4.28
C GLU A 45 -11.68 5.52 -3.49
N GLY A 46 -10.72 5.46 -2.57
CA GLY A 46 -10.39 4.26 -1.80
C GLY A 46 -9.73 3.14 -2.61
N LYS A 47 -9.33 3.41 -3.87
CA LYS A 47 -8.69 2.42 -4.75
C LYS A 47 -7.24 2.12 -4.35
N ILE A 48 -6.58 3.07 -3.69
CA ILE A 48 -5.24 2.90 -3.10
C ILE A 48 -5.22 3.50 -1.69
N SER A 49 -4.35 2.96 -0.83
CA SER A 49 -4.14 3.50 0.52
C SER A 49 -3.27 4.76 0.49
N SER A 50 -3.29 5.53 1.59
CA SER A 50 -2.34 6.63 1.78
C SER A 50 -0.89 6.13 1.71
N TYR A 51 -0.63 4.94 2.24
CA TYR A 51 0.69 4.31 2.17
C TYR A 51 1.14 4.08 0.73
N THR A 52 0.30 3.41 -0.09
CA THR A 52 0.62 3.13 -1.49
C THR A 52 0.90 4.40 -2.29
N ARG A 53 0.10 5.45 -2.08
CA ARG A 53 0.32 6.74 -2.74
C ARG A 53 1.70 7.31 -2.39
N VAL A 54 2.00 7.43 -1.08
CA VAL A 54 3.27 7.99 -0.59
C VAL A 54 4.45 7.18 -1.14
N THR A 55 4.37 5.85 -1.10
CA THR A 55 5.42 4.98 -1.65
C THR A 55 5.65 5.20 -3.14
N ILE A 56 4.60 5.34 -3.95
CA ILE A 56 4.76 5.60 -5.39
C ILE A 56 5.48 6.93 -5.62
N LEU A 57 5.11 7.99 -4.90
CA LEU A 57 5.74 9.30 -5.04
C LEU A 57 7.20 9.27 -4.59
N GLU A 58 7.50 8.63 -3.46
CA GLU A 58 8.87 8.52 -2.94
C GLU A 58 9.77 7.71 -3.89
N MET A 59 9.29 6.57 -4.40
CA MET A 59 10.02 5.77 -5.38
C MET A 59 10.25 6.55 -6.68
N SER A 60 9.24 7.26 -7.16
CA SER A 60 9.34 8.10 -8.37
C SER A 60 10.40 9.20 -8.18
N GLY A 61 10.41 9.86 -7.01
CA GLY A 61 11.44 10.84 -6.67
C GLY A 61 12.84 10.25 -6.65
N LYS A 62 13.04 9.09 -6.01
CA LYS A 62 14.34 8.41 -5.96
C LYS A 62 14.86 7.99 -7.34
N VAL A 63 13.97 7.45 -8.18
CA VAL A 63 14.33 7.09 -9.57
C VAL A 63 14.77 8.33 -10.34
N LEU A 64 14.04 9.43 -10.21
CA LEU A 64 14.43 10.69 -10.84
C LEU A 64 15.76 11.22 -10.32
N GLU A 65 16.00 11.20 -9.00
CA GLU A 65 17.28 11.66 -8.42
C GLU A 65 18.47 10.91 -9.01
N HIS A 66 18.32 9.60 -9.26
CA HIS A 66 19.35 8.79 -9.91
C HIS A 66 19.52 9.11 -11.40
N LEU A 67 18.42 9.21 -12.16
CA LEU A 67 18.46 9.48 -13.60
C LEU A 67 18.94 10.90 -13.91
N ALA A 68 18.50 11.86 -13.11
CA ALA A 68 18.79 13.27 -13.28
C ALA A 68 20.00 13.76 -12.47
N LYS A 69 20.90 12.86 -12.05
CA LYS A 69 22.03 13.19 -11.16
C LYS A 69 22.88 14.37 -11.66
N ASP A 70 23.06 14.46 -12.98
CA ASP A 70 23.87 15.47 -13.69
C ASP A 70 23.00 16.64 -14.22
N TYR A 71 21.70 16.66 -13.94
CA TYR A 71 20.71 17.62 -14.46
C TYR A 71 20.00 18.32 -13.30
N GLN A 72 20.59 19.42 -12.81
CA GLN A 72 20.15 20.08 -11.59
C GLN A 72 18.79 20.75 -11.73
N ASN A 73 18.51 21.43 -12.84
CA ASN A 73 17.23 22.12 -13.08
C ASN A 73 16.09 21.12 -13.13
N VAL A 74 16.30 19.95 -13.75
CA VAL A 74 15.33 18.85 -13.77
C VAL A 74 15.03 18.36 -12.35
N ARG A 75 16.07 18.11 -11.56
CA ARG A 75 15.92 17.64 -10.17
C ARG A 75 15.14 18.63 -9.32
N GLU A 76 15.51 19.90 -9.36
CA GLU A 76 14.87 20.95 -8.56
C GLU A 76 13.44 21.20 -9.02
N GLY A 77 13.22 21.28 -10.34
CA GLY A 77 11.90 21.51 -10.93
C GLY A 77 10.89 20.43 -10.53
N VAL A 78 11.23 19.16 -10.68
CA VAL A 78 10.29 18.08 -10.34
C VAL A 78 10.15 17.92 -8.82
N LYS A 79 11.22 18.12 -8.03
CA LYS A 79 11.14 18.11 -6.57
C LYS A 79 10.20 19.18 -6.03
N ALA A 80 10.19 20.38 -6.62
CA ALA A 80 9.25 21.44 -6.26
C ALA A 80 7.79 21.04 -6.51
N VAL A 81 7.53 20.26 -7.56
CA VAL A 81 6.21 19.72 -7.88
C VAL A 81 5.81 18.62 -6.89
N MET A 82 6.68 17.61 -6.71
CA MET A 82 6.36 16.42 -5.92
C MET A 82 6.41 16.64 -4.40
N GLY A 83 7.23 17.57 -3.92
CA GLY A 83 7.48 17.81 -2.49
C GLY A 83 6.50 18.77 -1.82
N GLY A 84 5.51 19.31 -2.53
CA GLY A 84 4.63 20.39 -2.03
C GLY A 84 3.60 20.01 -0.96
N ARG A 85 3.61 18.78 -0.42
CA ARG A 85 2.61 18.32 0.57
C ARG A 85 3.16 18.07 1.96
N ILE A 86 2.27 18.27 2.95
CA ILE A 86 2.55 18.07 4.37
C ILE A 86 2.64 16.57 4.67
N LEU A 87 3.87 16.07 4.81
CA LEU A 87 4.17 14.66 5.14
C LEU A 87 3.56 14.21 6.47
N GLU A 88 3.41 15.12 7.44
CA GLU A 88 2.86 14.78 8.76
C GLU A 88 1.43 14.25 8.69
N TYR A 89 0.60 14.82 7.81
CA TYR A 89 -0.80 14.39 7.64
C TYR A 89 -0.90 13.00 7.02
N GLU A 90 -0.07 12.74 6.01
CA GLU A 90 0.01 11.44 5.34
C GLU A 90 0.50 10.36 6.31
N ALA A 91 1.51 10.66 7.13
CA ALA A 91 2.01 9.75 8.16
C ALA A 91 0.93 9.39 9.21
N LYS A 92 0.16 10.38 9.69
CA LYS A 92 -0.97 10.14 10.61
C LYS A 92 -2.03 9.23 9.99
N THR A 93 -2.34 9.47 8.72
CA THR A 93 -3.33 8.66 7.98
C THR A 93 -2.86 7.22 7.84
N ILE A 94 -1.58 7.02 7.45
CA ILE A 94 -0.98 5.70 7.33
C ILE A 94 -0.97 4.95 8.67
N LEU A 95 -0.61 5.65 9.76
CA LEU A 95 -0.63 5.06 11.10
C LEU A 95 -2.04 4.60 11.47
N LYS A 96 -3.05 5.44 11.24
CA LYS A 96 -4.45 5.10 11.53
C LYS A 96 -4.91 3.88 10.73
N GLU A 97 -4.69 3.86 9.41
CA GLU A 97 -5.01 2.72 8.55
C GLU A 97 -4.31 1.43 9.03
N GLY A 98 -3.06 1.55 9.49
CA GLY A 98 -2.28 0.44 10.04
C GLY A 98 -2.86 -0.11 11.34
N LEU A 99 -3.25 0.76 12.26
CA LEU A 99 -3.88 0.38 13.53
C LEU A 99 -5.23 -0.32 13.31
N GLU A 100 -6.06 0.22 12.42
CA GLU A 100 -7.37 -0.38 12.08
C GLU A 100 -7.21 -1.78 11.49
N LYS A 101 -6.33 -1.96 10.51
CA LYS A 101 -6.01 -3.28 9.93
C LYS A 101 -5.41 -4.23 10.95
N GLY A 102 -4.57 -3.73 11.85
CA GLY A 102 -3.97 -4.52 12.93
C GLY A 102 -5.03 -5.03 13.90
N LEU A 103 -5.95 -4.16 14.32
CA LEU A 103 -7.06 -4.51 15.20
C LEU A 103 -7.98 -5.54 14.54
N GLU A 104 -8.38 -5.34 13.29
CA GLU A 104 -9.24 -6.26 12.54
C GLU A 104 -8.63 -7.66 12.47
N LYS A 105 -7.35 -7.77 12.05
CA LYS A 105 -6.61 -9.03 12.01
C LYS A 105 -6.46 -9.66 13.39
N GLY A 106 -6.23 -8.85 14.42
CA GLY A 106 -6.13 -9.30 15.80
C GLY A 106 -7.44 -9.92 16.29
N LEU A 107 -8.57 -9.27 16.03
CA LEU A 107 -9.90 -9.76 16.38
C LEU A 107 -10.27 -11.03 15.60
N GLU A 108 -9.94 -11.10 14.30
CA GLU A 108 -10.13 -12.30 13.50
C GLU A 108 -9.30 -13.48 14.05
N LYS A 109 -8.01 -13.25 14.31
CA LYS A 109 -7.12 -14.26 14.87
C LYS A 109 -7.59 -14.73 16.24
N GLY A 110 -7.99 -13.81 17.12
CA GLY A 110 -8.50 -14.14 18.46
C GLY A 110 -9.79 -14.98 18.41
N ARG A 111 -10.73 -14.64 17.51
CA ARG A 111 -11.93 -15.44 17.28
C ARG A 111 -11.58 -16.85 16.81
N LEU A 112 -10.60 -16.99 15.91
CA LEU A 112 -10.18 -18.27 15.38
C LEU A 112 -9.46 -19.14 16.44
N GLU A 113 -8.63 -18.53 17.27
CA GLU A 113 -7.96 -19.22 18.39
C GLU A 113 -8.98 -19.70 19.43
N GLN A 114 -9.93 -18.84 19.83
CA GLN A 114 -11.01 -19.22 20.73
C GLN A 114 -11.90 -20.34 20.16
N ALA A 115 -12.25 -20.24 18.87
CA ALA A 115 -13.00 -21.29 18.17
C ALA A 115 -12.24 -22.62 18.19
N ARG A 116 -10.92 -22.59 18.00
CA ARG A 116 -10.07 -23.78 18.05
C ARG A 116 -10.02 -24.40 19.44
N GLU A 117 -9.80 -23.59 20.48
CA GLU A 117 -9.76 -24.09 21.87
C GLU A 117 -11.10 -24.73 22.26
N THR A 118 -12.20 -24.07 21.91
CA THR A 118 -13.55 -24.57 22.15
C THR A 118 -13.79 -25.87 21.39
N ALA A 119 -13.40 -25.94 20.11
CA ALA A 119 -13.53 -27.15 19.30
C ALA A 119 -12.76 -28.34 19.88
N VAL A 120 -11.53 -28.12 20.36
CA VAL A 120 -10.73 -29.17 21.02
C VAL A 120 -11.39 -29.63 22.32
N ALA A 121 -11.91 -28.72 23.12
CA ALA A 121 -12.62 -29.07 24.36
C ALA A 121 -13.87 -29.92 24.07
N LEU A 122 -14.70 -29.52 23.10
CA LEU A 122 -15.90 -30.27 22.71
C LEU A 122 -15.55 -31.63 22.09
N GLY A 123 -14.50 -31.70 21.27
CA GLY A 123 -14.00 -32.96 20.72
C GLY A 123 -13.55 -33.94 21.80
N LYS A 124 -12.86 -33.46 22.84
CA LYS A 124 -12.51 -34.26 24.03
C LYS A 124 -13.74 -34.75 24.82
N MET A 125 -14.85 -34.03 24.74
CA MET A 125 -16.14 -34.45 25.31
C MET A 125 -16.91 -35.43 24.42
N GLY A 126 -16.37 -35.82 23.26
CA GLY A 126 -16.98 -36.78 22.35
C GLY A 126 -18.06 -36.21 21.43
N MET A 127 -18.18 -34.89 21.31
CA MET A 127 -19.06 -34.27 20.32
C MET A 127 -18.57 -34.57 18.90
N ASN A 128 -19.50 -34.79 17.97
CA ASN A 128 -19.15 -35.01 16.57
C ASN A 128 -18.69 -33.70 15.88
N GLU A 129 -17.92 -33.88 14.82
CA GLU A 129 -17.25 -32.78 14.11
C GLU A 129 -18.23 -31.78 13.47
N ASP A 130 -19.38 -32.26 12.98
CA ASP A 130 -20.42 -31.41 12.35
C ASP A 130 -21.06 -30.48 13.38
N MET A 131 -21.39 -30.99 14.56
CA MET A 131 -21.95 -30.19 15.66
C MET A 131 -20.92 -29.20 16.21
N ILE A 132 -19.64 -29.58 16.28
CA ILE A 132 -18.56 -28.68 16.71
C ILE A 132 -18.39 -27.55 15.69
N ALA A 133 -18.34 -27.87 14.39
CA ALA A 133 -18.23 -26.89 13.31
C ALA A 133 -19.36 -25.86 13.37
N GLN A 134 -20.59 -26.32 13.62
CA GLN A 134 -21.74 -25.44 13.81
C GLN A 134 -21.61 -24.57 15.07
N ALA A 135 -21.18 -25.14 16.20
CA ALA A 135 -21.08 -24.43 17.47
C ALA A 135 -20.03 -23.30 17.45
N VAL A 136 -18.92 -23.50 16.76
CA VAL A 136 -17.84 -22.50 16.66
C VAL A 136 -17.84 -21.73 15.33
N ASN A 137 -18.85 -21.96 14.49
CA ASN A 137 -19.08 -21.29 13.21
C ASN A 137 -17.88 -21.33 12.26
N VAL A 138 -17.32 -22.52 12.04
CA VAL A 138 -16.27 -22.75 11.03
C VAL A 138 -16.58 -23.98 10.19
N SER A 139 -15.78 -24.26 9.17
CA SER A 139 -15.97 -25.45 8.33
C SER A 139 -15.57 -26.74 9.04
N VAL A 140 -16.28 -27.82 8.74
CA VAL A 140 -15.97 -29.18 9.25
C VAL A 140 -14.56 -29.62 8.86
N SER A 141 -14.08 -29.23 7.67
CA SER A 141 -12.71 -29.50 7.24
C SER A 141 -11.67 -28.84 8.14
N LEU A 142 -11.93 -27.63 8.64
CA LEU A 142 -11.05 -26.94 9.57
C LEU A 142 -11.07 -27.60 10.96
N ILE A 143 -12.25 -28.04 11.44
CA ILE A 143 -12.36 -28.83 12.68
C ILE A 143 -11.53 -30.12 12.61
N LYS A 144 -11.64 -30.87 11.52
CA LYS A 144 -10.83 -32.09 11.28
C LYS A 144 -9.34 -31.79 11.37
N GLN A 145 -8.88 -30.69 10.78
CA GLN A 145 -7.47 -30.28 10.85
C GLN A 145 -7.03 -29.93 12.28
N TRP A 146 -7.90 -29.29 13.06
CA TRP A 146 -7.59 -28.93 14.44
C TRP A 146 -7.54 -30.14 15.37
N LEU A 147 -8.48 -31.06 15.23
CA LEU A 147 -8.55 -32.27 16.05
C LEU A 147 -7.48 -33.30 15.67
N ALA A 148 -7.04 -33.35 14.42
CA ALA A 148 -5.95 -34.25 13.99
C ALA A 148 -4.56 -33.88 14.59
N ARG A 149 -4.44 -32.72 15.25
CA ARG A 149 -3.18 -32.22 15.83
C ARG A 149 -3.13 -32.30 17.36
N VAL A 150 -4.12 -32.92 18.00
CA VAL A 150 -4.27 -33.05 19.45
C VAL A 150 -4.36 -34.52 19.82
#